data_AF-A0A558GG20-F1
#
_entry.id   AF-A0A558GG20-F1
#
_cell.length_a   1.000
_cell.length_b   1.000
_cell.length_c   1.000
_cell.angle_alpha   90.00
_cell.angle_beta   90.00
_cell.angle_gamma   90.00
#
_symmetry.space_group_name_H-M   'P 1'
#
loop_
_entity.id
_entity.type
_entity.pdbx_description
1 polymer ?
#
loop_
_entity_poly.entity_id
_entity_poly.type
_entity_poly.pdbx_seq_one_letter_code
_entity_poly.pdbx_strand_id
1 'polypeptide(L)'
;MPDDELTARLESMAAVHPPLVPLDGHLITEGLWLVVTPSHRVTVMPTVPTFSPHGPVVPASTKSSEHPVSMVPTALPAGLVDKAPTESSRCLDEQRIPSQFQEENASTSQPHRATCVAVVRPVSKEGQRGQPVAWQVSALRPVGPGRPLVLADTEGFEHRFGVIESVTRLREDHRSLTGLKRRSVGDRVWFIRTDTETILLDHGLHIIERKNRELIRTDFSWHRIEEGEVGSAFRVHLSRGTMHTFGLIKELILAESEPWSAPPSPPH
;
A
#
# COMPACT_ATOMS: atom_id res chain seq x y z
N MET A 1 -32.01 34.43 -16.62
CA MET A 1 -31.83 33.74 -15.33
C MET A 1 -30.85 34.56 -14.51
N PRO A 2 -31.13 34.85 -13.23
CA PRO A 2 -30.14 35.42 -12.31
C PRO A 2 -29.01 34.42 -12.03
N ASP A 3 -27.79 34.91 -11.84
CA ASP A 3 -26.60 34.08 -11.55
C ASP A 3 -26.75 33.24 -10.27
N ASP A 4 -27.50 33.75 -9.29
CA ASP A 4 -27.80 33.05 -8.03
C ASP A 4 -28.63 31.78 -8.26
N GLU A 5 -29.53 31.80 -9.24
CA GLU A 5 -30.37 30.65 -9.57
C GLU A 5 -29.59 29.59 -10.37
N LEU A 6 -28.60 30.02 -11.17
CA LEU A 6 -27.65 29.12 -11.82
C LEU A 6 -26.73 28.46 -10.79
N THR A 7 -26.24 29.23 -9.81
CA THR A 7 -25.39 28.74 -8.72
C THR A 7 -26.14 27.75 -7.85
N ALA A 8 -27.36 28.08 -7.42
CA ALA A 8 -28.21 27.17 -6.65
C ALA A 8 -28.59 25.90 -7.44
N ARG A 9 -28.82 26.01 -8.76
CA ARG A 9 -29.00 24.84 -9.63
C ARG A 9 -27.74 24.00 -9.76
N LEU A 10 -26.57 24.62 -9.91
CA LEU A 10 -25.29 23.92 -9.99
C LEU A 10 -24.94 23.24 -8.67
N GLU A 11 -25.21 23.87 -7.52
CA GLU A 11 -25.09 23.25 -6.19
C GLU A 11 -26.09 22.10 -6.01
N SER A 12 -27.34 22.27 -6.48
CA SER A 12 -28.35 21.21 -6.47
C SER A 12 -28.01 20.05 -7.42
N MET A 13 -27.37 20.31 -8.57
CA MET A 13 -26.88 19.29 -9.50
C MET A 13 -25.58 18.63 -9.00
N ALA A 14 -24.72 19.38 -8.30
CA ALA A 14 -23.55 18.84 -7.60
C ALA A 14 -23.98 17.91 -6.45
N ALA A 15 -25.13 18.15 -5.82
CA ALA A 15 -25.74 17.21 -4.88
C ALA A 15 -26.20 15.88 -5.52
N VAL A 16 -26.31 15.82 -6.86
CA VAL A 16 -26.64 14.59 -7.63
C VAL A 16 -25.39 13.80 -8.02
N HIS A 17 -24.19 14.37 -7.89
CA HIS A 17 -22.93 13.67 -8.03
C HIS A 17 -22.29 13.49 -6.65
N PRO A 18 -22.38 12.28 -6.04
CA PRO A 18 -21.78 12.08 -4.75
C PRO A 18 -20.27 12.35 -4.83
N PRO A 19 -19.66 12.92 -3.77
CA PRO A 19 -18.28 13.39 -3.80
C PRO A 19 -17.37 12.26 -4.25
N LEU A 20 -16.75 12.45 -5.42
CA LEU A 20 -15.74 11.56 -5.92
C LEU A 20 -14.44 11.88 -5.18
N VAL A 21 -13.69 10.84 -4.81
CA VAL A 21 -12.32 11.04 -4.35
C VAL A 21 -11.54 11.66 -5.52
N PRO A 22 -10.80 12.77 -5.30
CA PRO A 22 -9.97 13.36 -6.34
C PRO A 22 -8.86 12.38 -6.68
N LEU A 23 -8.81 11.96 -7.95
CA LEU A 23 -7.77 11.09 -8.48
C LEU A 23 -7.00 11.84 -9.57
N ASP A 24 -5.68 11.78 -9.51
CA ASP A 24 -4.78 12.18 -10.58
C ASP A 24 -4.00 10.95 -11.04
N GLY A 25 -4.01 10.66 -12.33
CA GLY A 25 -3.39 9.43 -12.87
C GLY A 25 -3.87 8.14 -12.19
N HIS A 26 -5.14 8.08 -11.79
CA HIS A 26 -5.75 6.97 -11.01
C HIS A 26 -5.27 6.85 -9.56
N LEU A 27 -4.61 7.85 -9.00
CA LEU A 27 -4.07 7.81 -7.64
C LEU A 27 -4.57 9.01 -6.83
N ILE A 28 -4.69 8.84 -5.51
CA ILE A 28 -4.99 9.94 -4.60
C ILE A 28 -3.71 10.74 -4.40
N THR A 29 -3.77 12.04 -4.67
CA THR A 29 -2.63 12.95 -4.47
C THR A 29 -2.72 13.71 -3.16
N GLU A 30 -3.90 13.84 -2.57
CA GLU A 30 -4.11 14.63 -1.35
C GLU A 30 -5.16 14.04 -0.41
N GLY A 31 -4.94 14.26 0.88
CA GLY A 31 -5.88 13.91 1.95
C GLY A 31 -5.88 12.44 2.34
N LEU A 32 -6.49 12.18 3.48
CA LEU A 32 -6.82 10.85 3.98
C LEU A 32 -8.29 10.55 3.68
N TRP A 33 -8.56 9.46 2.97
CA TRP A 33 -9.92 9.12 2.54
C TRP A 33 -10.35 7.77 3.08
N LEU A 34 -11.48 7.74 3.79
CA LEU A 34 -12.16 6.52 4.22
C LEU A 34 -13.24 6.16 3.22
N VAL A 35 -13.14 4.96 2.65
CA VAL A 35 -14.13 4.36 1.76
C VAL A 35 -14.76 3.17 2.48
N VAL A 36 -16.06 3.20 2.66
CA VAL A 36 -16.81 2.15 3.37
C VAL A 36 -17.59 1.31 2.36
N THR A 37 -17.52 0.00 2.53
CA THR A 37 -18.32 -1.01 1.82
C THR A 37 -19.01 -1.90 2.88
N PRO A 38 -19.95 -2.78 2.50
CA PRO A 38 -20.66 -3.63 3.47
C PRO A 38 -19.74 -4.52 4.33
N SER A 39 -18.53 -4.80 3.85
CA SER A 39 -17.60 -5.76 4.47
C SER A 39 -16.21 -5.20 4.74
N HIS A 40 -15.90 -3.97 4.31
CA HIS A 40 -14.57 -3.39 4.46
C HIS A 40 -14.65 -1.90 4.76
N ARG A 41 -13.77 -1.45 5.66
CA ARG A 41 -13.35 -0.05 5.79
C ARG A 41 -11.97 0.07 5.13
N VAL A 42 -11.89 0.81 4.04
CA VAL A 42 -10.66 0.97 3.25
C VAL A 42 -10.21 2.42 3.34
N THR A 43 -9.03 2.62 3.89
CA THR A 43 -8.45 3.95 4.04
C THR A 43 -7.33 4.11 3.03
N VAL A 44 -7.42 5.14 2.20
CA VAL A 44 -6.46 5.40 1.13
C VAL A 44 -5.88 6.79 1.33
N MET A 45 -4.58 6.89 1.12
CA MET A 45 -3.82 8.13 1.30
C MET A 45 -2.63 8.17 0.35
N PRO A 46 -2.15 9.37 -0.01
CA PRO A 46 -0.84 9.49 -0.64
C PRO A 46 0.22 9.00 0.35
N THR A 47 1.20 8.28 -0.17
CA THR A 47 2.42 7.99 0.57
C THR A 47 3.19 9.28 0.62
N VAL A 48 3.37 9.84 1.81
CA VAL A 48 4.37 10.88 1.98
C VAL A 48 5.70 10.22 1.62
N PRO A 49 6.46 10.71 0.62
CA PRO A 49 7.77 10.15 0.31
C PRO A 49 8.61 10.26 1.57
N THR A 50 8.74 9.13 2.28
CA THR A 50 9.60 9.06 3.45
C THR A 50 10.99 9.09 2.88
N PHE A 51 11.65 10.24 2.96
CA PHE A 51 13.04 10.38 2.57
C PHE A 51 13.85 9.42 3.45
N SER A 52 14.17 8.25 2.92
CA SER A 52 15.22 7.42 3.49
C SER A 52 16.54 8.11 3.18
N PRO A 53 17.36 8.49 4.18
CA PRO A 53 18.70 9.04 3.91
C PRO A 53 19.63 8.03 3.23
N HIS A 54 19.21 6.76 3.17
CA HIS A 54 19.81 5.74 2.33
C HIS A 54 18.92 5.56 1.11
N GLY A 55 19.42 6.00 -0.05
CA GLY A 55 18.77 5.83 -1.34
C GLY A 55 18.43 4.36 -1.66
N PRO A 56 17.79 4.09 -2.81
CA PRO A 56 17.33 2.74 -3.15
C PRO A 56 18.50 1.76 -3.08
N VAL A 57 18.46 0.88 -2.09
CA VAL A 57 19.36 -0.28 -2.02
C VAL A 57 18.90 -1.20 -3.13
N VAL A 58 19.59 -1.14 -4.27
CA VAL A 58 19.52 -2.17 -5.31
C VAL A 58 19.98 -3.47 -4.64
N PRO A 59 19.14 -4.50 -4.49
CA PRO A 59 19.63 -5.79 -4.03
C PRO A 59 20.61 -6.32 -5.07
N ALA A 60 21.89 -6.39 -4.69
CA ALA A 60 22.92 -6.99 -5.51
C ALA A 60 22.54 -8.46 -5.77
N SER A 61 22.35 -8.79 -7.06
CA SER A 61 22.20 -10.17 -7.51
C SER A 61 23.42 -10.97 -7.08
N THR A 62 23.24 -11.82 -6.08
CA THR A 62 24.24 -12.81 -5.69
C THR A 62 24.22 -13.90 -6.75
N LYS A 63 25.17 -13.83 -7.70
CA LYS A 63 25.50 -14.96 -8.57
C LYS A 63 25.96 -16.11 -7.67
N SER A 64 25.21 -17.22 -7.71
CA SER A 64 25.60 -18.47 -7.07
C SER A 64 26.94 -18.94 -7.63
N SER A 65 27.83 -19.26 -6.69
CA SER A 65 29.16 -19.81 -6.91
C SER A 65 29.06 -21.29 -7.27
N GLU A 66 29.35 -21.65 -8.51
CA GLU A 66 29.59 -23.04 -8.91
C GLU A 66 31.06 -23.40 -8.64
N HIS A 67 31.29 -24.35 -7.74
CA HIS A 67 32.59 -25.01 -7.56
C HIS A 67 32.80 -26.07 -8.66
N PRO A 68 34.01 -26.21 -9.23
CA PRO A 68 34.29 -27.25 -10.21
C PRO A 68 34.62 -28.58 -9.53
N VAL A 69 33.93 -29.65 -9.91
CA VAL A 69 34.35 -31.03 -9.59
C VAL A 69 35.15 -31.57 -10.77
N SER A 70 36.44 -31.75 -10.53
CA SER A 70 37.39 -32.50 -11.36
C SER A 70 37.24 -33.99 -11.09
N MET A 71 37.09 -34.83 -12.13
CA MET A 71 37.65 -36.20 -12.20
C MET A 71 37.71 -36.74 -13.65
N VAL A 72 38.95 -36.77 -14.16
CA VAL A 72 39.68 -37.81 -14.94
C VAL A 72 38.93 -38.81 -15.88
N PRO A 73 39.45 -39.07 -17.10
CA PRO A 73 38.83 -39.93 -18.12
C PRO A 73 39.19 -41.41 -17.99
N THR A 74 38.34 -42.30 -18.51
CA THR A 74 38.68 -43.71 -18.79
C THR A 74 38.04 -44.14 -20.11
N ALA A 75 38.80 -44.88 -20.90
CA ALA A 75 38.63 -45.05 -22.34
C ALA A 75 38.13 -46.47 -22.75
N LEU A 76 37.51 -46.49 -23.96
CA LEU A 76 37.42 -47.57 -25.00
C LEU A 76 36.45 -48.77 -24.81
N PRO A 77 36.00 -49.46 -25.90
CA PRO A 77 35.97 -49.10 -27.33
C PRO A 77 34.70 -49.51 -28.17
N ALA A 78 34.66 -48.96 -29.40
CA ALA A 78 34.24 -49.53 -30.70
C ALA A 78 32.78 -49.90 -31.07
N GLY A 79 32.38 -49.37 -32.25
CA GLY A 79 31.26 -49.80 -33.11
C GLY A 79 30.63 -48.60 -33.86
N LEU A 80 31.20 -48.10 -34.96
CA LEU A 80 30.80 -48.38 -36.36
C LEU A 80 29.29 -48.09 -36.59
N VAL A 81 28.81 -47.17 -37.43
CA VAL A 81 28.97 -47.03 -38.90
C VAL A 81 28.35 -45.68 -39.36
N ASP A 82 29.08 -44.99 -40.24
CA ASP A 82 28.71 -44.11 -41.38
C ASP A 82 27.92 -42.78 -41.34
N LYS A 83 28.49 -41.90 -42.18
CA LYS A 83 27.92 -40.86 -43.06
C LYS A 83 27.62 -39.45 -42.53
N ALA A 84 28.62 -38.60 -42.73
CA ALA A 84 28.48 -37.21 -43.21
C ALA A 84 28.21 -37.23 -44.75
N PRO A 85 28.01 -36.09 -45.48
CA PRO A 85 28.24 -34.72 -45.02
C PRO A 85 27.31 -33.61 -45.63
N THR A 86 27.61 -32.37 -45.24
CA THR A 86 27.58 -31.13 -46.07
C THR A 86 26.23 -30.59 -46.58
N GLU A 87 25.88 -29.38 -46.10
CA GLU A 87 25.89 -28.23 -47.00
C GLU A 87 26.26 -26.94 -46.25
N SER A 88 27.31 -26.29 -46.77
CA SER A 88 27.81 -24.99 -46.38
C SER A 88 27.42 -23.97 -47.44
N SER A 89 27.33 -22.72 -47.00
CA SER A 89 27.51 -21.50 -47.79
C SER A 89 26.37 -21.08 -48.72
N ARG A 90 25.85 -19.88 -48.46
CA ARG A 90 26.40 -18.66 -49.10
C ARG A 90 25.96 -17.40 -48.35
N CYS A 91 26.96 -16.67 -47.86
CA CYS A 91 26.90 -15.23 -47.61
C CYS A 91 27.12 -14.48 -48.93
N LEU A 92 26.65 -13.22 -48.95
CA LEU A 92 26.75 -12.11 -49.92
C LEU A 92 25.31 -11.61 -50.14
N ASP A 93 24.92 -10.40 -49.77
CA ASP A 93 25.59 -9.17 -50.13
C ASP A 93 25.39 -8.05 -49.08
N GLU A 94 26.44 -7.23 -48.94
CA GLU A 94 26.48 -6.01 -48.16
C GLU A 94 25.54 -4.94 -48.72
N GLN A 95 24.69 -4.34 -47.88
CA GLN A 95 24.36 -2.93 -48.04
C GLN A 95 24.50 -2.18 -46.72
N ARG A 96 25.50 -1.31 -46.74
CA ARG A 96 25.99 -0.42 -45.70
C ARG A 96 25.06 0.80 -45.52
N ILE A 97 24.42 0.85 -44.35
CA ILE A 97 24.11 1.95 -43.41
C ILE A 97 24.14 3.43 -43.89
N PRO A 98 23.24 4.30 -43.37
CA PRO A 98 23.57 5.06 -42.15
C PRO A 98 22.37 5.13 -41.16
N SER A 99 22.45 4.64 -39.93
CA SER A 99 22.97 5.31 -38.73
C SER A 99 22.54 6.78 -38.63
N GLN A 100 21.25 7.00 -38.36
CA GLN A 100 20.71 8.24 -37.80
C GLN A 100 19.39 7.93 -37.07
N PHE A 101 19.51 7.31 -35.90
CA PHE A 101 18.54 7.50 -34.83
C PHE A 101 19.37 7.89 -33.62
N GLN A 102 19.60 9.19 -33.49
CA GLN A 102 19.92 9.77 -32.19
C GLN A 102 18.75 9.40 -31.28
N GLU A 103 19.02 8.51 -30.33
CA GLU A 103 18.25 8.43 -29.10
C GLU A 103 18.23 9.85 -28.53
N GLU A 104 17.14 10.57 -28.75
CA GLU A 104 16.74 11.65 -27.87
C GLU A 104 16.59 11.01 -26.50
N ASN A 105 17.69 11.05 -25.73
CA ASN A 105 17.69 10.99 -24.29
C ASN A 105 16.88 12.20 -23.79
N ALA A 106 15.56 12.13 -23.99
CA ALA A 106 14.62 12.79 -23.12
C ALA A 106 14.83 12.14 -21.76
N SER A 107 15.72 12.76 -20.98
CA SER A 107 15.65 12.75 -19.53
C SER A 107 14.28 13.32 -19.17
N THR A 108 13.25 12.50 -19.35
CA THR A 108 11.95 12.69 -18.75
C THR A 108 12.27 12.57 -17.28
N SER A 109 12.46 13.70 -16.62
CA SER A 109 12.36 13.82 -15.17
C SER A 109 11.14 13.02 -14.79
N GLN A 110 11.38 11.80 -14.29
CA GLN A 110 10.35 10.84 -13.97
C GLN A 110 9.48 11.59 -12.95
N PRO A 111 8.24 12.01 -13.29
CA PRO A 111 7.43 12.71 -12.32
C PRO A 111 7.33 11.73 -11.16
N HIS A 112 7.77 12.16 -9.97
CA HIS A 112 7.71 11.35 -8.75
C HIS A 112 6.35 10.66 -8.76
N ARG A 113 6.33 9.37 -9.08
CA ARG A 113 5.09 8.65 -9.32
C ARG A 113 4.43 8.65 -7.95
N ALA A 114 3.42 9.50 -7.76
CA ALA A 114 2.76 9.63 -6.48
C ALA A 114 2.37 8.22 -6.05
N THR A 115 2.93 7.72 -4.96
CA THR A 115 2.62 6.38 -4.49
C THR A 115 1.43 6.50 -3.55
N CYS A 116 0.43 5.63 -3.66
CA CYS A 116 -0.65 5.56 -2.68
C CYS A 116 -0.48 4.34 -1.80
N VAL A 117 -0.98 4.41 -0.57
CA VAL A 117 -1.14 3.24 0.30
C VAL A 117 -2.62 3.09 0.64
N ALA A 118 -3.08 1.84 0.67
CA ALA A 118 -4.39 1.49 1.18
C ALA A 118 -4.25 0.61 2.42
N VAL A 119 -4.96 0.96 3.49
CA VAL A 119 -5.21 0.09 4.64
C VAL A 119 -6.62 -0.48 4.52
N VAL A 120 -6.70 -1.79 4.35
CA VAL A 120 -7.96 -2.53 4.23
C VAL A 120 -8.26 -3.21 5.56
N ARG A 121 -9.37 -2.83 6.19
CA ARG A 121 -9.87 -3.45 7.42
C ARG A 121 -11.17 -4.18 7.13
N PRO A 122 -11.16 -5.52 7.16
CA PRO A 122 -12.38 -6.31 7.09
C PRO A 122 -13.31 -6.03 8.28
N VAL A 123 -14.58 -5.75 8.01
CA VAL A 123 -15.64 -5.53 9.00
C VAL A 123 -16.80 -6.50 8.74
N SER A 124 -17.39 -7.03 9.81
CA SER A 124 -18.64 -7.79 9.78
C SER A 124 -19.65 -7.16 10.74
N LYS A 125 -20.92 -7.58 10.66
CA LYS A 125 -21.96 -7.15 11.59
C LYS A 125 -21.63 -7.50 13.06
N GLU A 126 -20.80 -8.52 13.29
CA GLU A 126 -20.30 -8.92 14.61
C GLU A 126 -18.94 -8.29 14.97
N GLY A 127 -18.44 -7.33 14.18
CA GLY A 127 -17.13 -6.67 14.37
C GLY A 127 -16.09 -7.04 13.31
N GLN A 128 -14.85 -6.60 13.48
CA GLN A 128 -13.77 -6.87 12.52
C GLN A 128 -13.52 -8.38 12.35
N ARG A 129 -13.52 -8.89 11.12
CA ARG A 129 -13.29 -10.31 10.82
C ARG A 129 -12.19 -10.47 9.78
N GLY A 130 -11.03 -10.96 10.18
CA GLY A 130 -9.90 -11.20 9.29
C GLY A 130 -8.74 -10.26 9.56
N GLN A 131 -7.64 -10.46 8.83
CA GLN A 131 -6.42 -9.71 9.02
C GLN A 131 -6.53 -8.35 8.31
N PRO A 132 -6.34 -7.23 9.02
CA PRO A 132 -6.11 -5.94 8.39
C PRO A 132 -4.83 -5.98 7.55
N VAL A 133 -4.82 -5.35 6.39
CA VAL A 133 -3.66 -5.35 5.49
C VAL A 133 -3.39 -3.96 4.97
N ALA A 134 -2.12 -3.65 4.77
CA ALA A 134 -1.67 -2.41 4.16
C ALA A 134 -0.75 -2.72 2.99
N TRP A 135 -0.99 -2.08 1.84
CA TRP A 135 -0.14 -2.25 0.65
C TRP A 135 -0.13 -0.98 -0.20
N GLN A 136 0.89 -0.90 -1.07
CA GLN A 136 0.98 0.14 -2.09
C GLN A 136 -0.06 -0.10 -3.18
N VAL A 137 -0.70 0.98 -3.60
CA VAL A 137 -1.71 1.01 -4.65
C VAL A 137 -1.09 1.61 -5.91
N SER A 138 -1.25 0.92 -7.04
CA SER A 138 -0.79 1.37 -8.35
C SER A 138 -1.87 2.09 -9.14
N ALA A 139 -3.15 1.79 -8.90
CA ALA A 139 -4.28 2.48 -9.50
C ALA A 139 -5.58 2.27 -8.70
N LEU A 140 -6.44 3.28 -8.71
CA LEU A 140 -7.82 3.26 -8.26
C LEU A 140 -8.76 3.51 -9.44
N ARG A 141 -9.85 2.74 -9.49
CA ARG A 141 -11.00 3.14 -10.32
C ARG A 141 -11.71 4.33 -9.68
N PRO A 142 -12.51 5.13 -10.43
CA PRO A 142 -13.25 6.27 -9.86
C PRO A 142 -14.02 5.88 -8.59
N VAL A 143 -13.64 6.49 -7.47
CA VAL A 143 -14.14 6.14 -6.13
C VAL A 143 -15.26 7.10 -5.75
N GLY A 144 -16.44 6.54 -5.48
CA GLY A 144 -17.62 7.28 -5.02
C GLY A 144 -18.76 6.34 -4.63
N PRO A 145 -19.71 6.81 -3.80
CA PRO A 145 -20.90 6.04 -3.44
C PRO A 145 -21.63 5.40 -4.63
N GLY A 146 -22.09 4.16 -4.47
CA GLY A 146 -22.79 3.38 -5.49
C GLY A 146 -21.88 2.74 -6.54
N ARG A 147 -20.57 3.00 -6.52
CA ARG A 147 -19.60 2.41 -7.47
C ARG A 147 -18.88 1.21 -6.86
N PRO A 148 -18.41 0.24 -7.67
CA PRO A 148 -17.53 -0.81 -7.17
C PRO A 148 -16.19 -0.25 -6.70
N LEU A 149 -15.75 -0.61 -5.49
CA LEU A 149 -14.41 -0.32 -5.01
C LEU A 149 -13.42 -1.33 -5.61
N VAL A 150 -12.53 -0.83 -6.47
CA VAL A 150 -11.47 -1.62 -7.11
C VAL A 150 -10.13 -0.90 -6.98
N LEU A 151 -9.16 -1.58 -6.37
CA LEU A 151 -7.78 -1.12 -6.17
C LEU A 151 -6.84 -2.08 -6.87
N ALA A 152 -5.88 -1.58 -7.65
CA ALA A 152 -4.78 -2.38 -8.17
C ALA A 152 -3.56 -2.24 -7.26
N ASP A 153 -2.88 -3.33 -6.93
CA ASP A 153 -1.59 -3.30 -6.25
C ASP A 153 -0.43 -3.06 -7.23
N THR A 154 0.79 -2.96 -6.70
CA THR A 154 2.01 -2.73 -7.50
C THR A 154 2.44 -3.94 -8.33
N GLU A 155 1.87 -5.13 -8.08
CA GLU A 155 2.08 -6.34 -8.90
C GLU A 155 1.07 -6.41 -10.06
N GLY A 156 0.05 -5.55 -10.06
CA GLY A 156 -0.96 -5.46 -11.11
C GLY A 156 -2.23 -6.27 -10.83
N PHE A 157 -2.39 -6.83 -9.63
CA PHE A 157 -3.62 -7.53 -9.26
C PHE A 157 -4.72 -6.54 -8.85
N GLU A 158 -5.91 -6.71 -9.44
CA GLU A 158 -7.10 -5.96 -9.05
C GLU A 158 -7.81 -6.63 -7.86
N HIS A 159 -7.93 -5.88 -6.76
CA HIS A 159 -8.67 -6.25 -5.57
C HIS A 159 -10.05 -5.58 -5.58
N ARG A 160 -11.11 -6.38 -5.36
CA ARG A 160 -12.51 -5.92 -5.40
C ARG A 160 -13.14 -6.05 -4.02
N PHE A 161 -13.67 -4.95 -3.50
CA PHE A 161 -14.19 -4.88 -2.12
C PHE A 161 -15.72 -4.70 -2.05
N GLY A 162 -16.41 -4.83 -3.18
CA GLY A 162 -17.85 -4.64 -3.27
C GLY A 162 -18.24 -3.21 -3.63
N VAL A 163 -19.50 -2.84 -3.37
CA VAL A 163 -20.04 -1.52 -3.70
C VAL A 163 -19.76 -0.55 -2.57
N ILE A 164 -19.35 0.67 -2.92
CA ILE A 164 -19.08 1.75 -1.98
C ILE A 164 -20.40 2.28 -1.41
N GLU A 165 -20.53 2.24 -0.09
CA GLU A 165 -21.66 2.80 0.65
C GLU A 165 -21.42 4.29 0.96
N SER A 166 -20.20 4.63 1.37
CA SER A 166 -19.84 6.02 1.68
C SER A 166 -18.36 6.31 1.44
N VAL A 167 -18.07 7.60 1.25
CA VAL A 167 -16.73 8.15 1.11
C VAL A 167 -16.64 9.36 2.03
N THR A 168 -15.62 9.41 2.87
CA THR A 168 -15.41 10.48 3.85
C THR A 168 -13.95 10.91 3.83
N ARG A 169 -13.70 12.21 3.65
CA ARG A 169 -12.37 12.77 3.91
C ARG A 169 -12.16 12.83 5.41
N LEU A 170 -11.03 12.34 5.87
CA LEU A 170 -10.65 12.26 7.28
C LEU A 170 -9.66 13.36 7.64
N ARG A 171 -9.60 13.73 8.92
CA ARG A 171 -8.56 14.61 9.44
C ARG A 171 -7.24 13.86 9.52
N GLU A 172 -6.19 14.44 8.96
CA GLU A 172 -4.85 13.92 9.13
C GLU A 172 -4.39 14.11 10.57
N ASP A 173 -3.60 13.15 11.06
CA ASP A 173 -3.02 13.20 12.40
C ASP A 173 -1.65 12.52 12.41
N HIS A 174 -0.61 13.32 12.56
CA HIS A 174 0.79 12.88 12.56
C HIS A 174 1.37 12.83 13.97
N ARG A 175 0.53 12.75 15.02
CA ARG A 175 1.03 12.65 16.39
C ARG A 175 1.86 11.39 16.58
N SER A 176 2.88 11.51 17.45
CA SER A 176 3.57 10.32 17.96
C SER A 176 2.62 9.47 18.81
N LEU A 177 2.74 8.15 18.69
CA LEU A 177 2.05 7.24 19.60
C LEU A 177 2.74 7.19 20.97
N THR A 178 4.02 7.51 21.06
CA THR A 178 4.78 7.53 22.32
C THR A 178 4.11 8.49 23.31
N GLY A 179 3.72 7.99 24.47
CA GLY A 179 3.00 8.75 25.49
C GLY A 179 1.49 8.91 25.26
N LEU A 180 0.95 8.43 24.14
CA LEU A 180 -0.49 8.47 23.86
C LEU A 180 -1.25 7.70 24.93
N LYS A 181 -2.35 8.28 25.41
CA LYS A 181 -3.23 7.67 26.42
C LYS A 181 -4.50 7.18 25.73
N ARG A 182 -5.06 6.07 26.22
CA ARG A 182 -6.30 5.48 25.67
C ARG A 182 -7.44 6.49 25.59
N ARG A 183 -7.62 7.32 26.63
CA ARG A 183 -8.67 8.36 26.68
C ARG A 183 -8.53 9.49 25.66
N SER A 184 -7.36 9.65 25.06
CA SER A 184 -7.06 10.72 24.09
C SER A 184 -7.08 10.24 22.63
N VAL A 185 -7.50 8.99 22.40
CA VAL A 185 -7.60 8.40 21.07
C VAL A 185 -8.72 9.06 20.26
N GLY A 186 -9.91 9.25 20.85
CA GLY A 186 -11.08 9.73 20.11
C GLY A 186 -11.48 8.73 19.02
N ASP A 187 -11.80 9.23 17.83
CA ASP A 187 -12.26 8.38 16.70
C ASP A 187 -11.10 7.77 15.89
N ARG A 188 -9.88 7.82 16.43
CA ARG A 188 -8.67 7.42 15.72
C ARG A 188 -8.46 5.92 15.78
N VAL A 189 -8.04 5.37 14.65
CA VAL A 189 -7.58 3.98 14.54
C VAL A 189 -6.23 4.00 13.86
N TRP A 190 -5.21 3.42 14.49
CA TRP A 190 -3.91 3.20 13.87
C TRP A 190 -3.74 1.74 13.47
N PHE A 191 -3.30 1.54 12.24
CA PHE A 191 -2.75 0.28 11.76
C PHE A 191 -1.25 0.29 12.06
N ILE A 192 -0.78 -0.73 12.77
CA ILE A 192 0.62 -0.91 13.12
C ILE A 192 1.04 -2.29 12.62
N ARG A 193 2.03 -2.34 11.74
CA ARG A 193 2.67 -3.58 11.32
C ARG A 193 4.00 -3.70 12.03
N THR A 194 4.17 -4.75 12.82
CA THR A 194 5.46 -5.12 13.38
C THR A 194 6.15 -6.15 12.49
N ASP A 195 7.30 -6.67 12.91
CA ASP A 195 7.97 -7.81 12.25
C ASP A 195 7.22 -9.14 12.40
N THR A 196 6.29 -9.24 13.35
CA THR A 196 5.68 -10.50 13.79
C THR A 196 4.15 -10.43 13.81
N GLU A 197 3.58 -9.27 14.10
CA GLU A 197 2.15 -9.05 14.32
C GLU A 197 1.57 -7.92 13.46
N THR A 198 0.26 -7.98 13.27
CA THR A 198 -0.53 -6.85 12.78
C THR A 198 -1.42 -6.36 13.91
N ILE A 199 -1.37 -5.07 14.20
CA ILE A 199 -2.04 -4.47 15.35
C ILE A 199 -2.99 -3.38 14.86
N LEU A 200 -4.23 -3.42 15.34
CA LEU A 200 -5.13 -2.27 15.29
C LEU A 200 -5.23 -1.65 16.68
N LEU A 201 -4.86 -0.38 16.75
CA LEU A 201 -4.89 0.42 17.96
C LEU A 201 -6.03 1.43 17.85
N ASP A 202 -7.01 1.30 18.73
CA ASP A 202 -8.10 2.25 18.90
C ASP A 202 -8.40 2.40 20.41
N HIS A 203 -9.67 2.39 20.83
CA HIS A 203 -10.00 2.26 22.24
C HIS A 203 -9.63 0.88 22.82
N GLY A 204 -9.50 -0.14 21.98
CA GLY A 204 -8.90 -1.43 22.26
C GLY A 204 -7.50 -1.53 21.65
N LEU A 205 -6.85 -2.66 21.93
CA LEU A 205 -5.61 -3.06 21.32
C LEU A 205 -5.80 -4.46 20.74
N HIS A 206 -5.98 -4.54 19.43
CA HIS A 206 -6.32 -5.77 18.72
C HIS A 206 -5.08 -6.31 18.01
N ILE A 207 -4.59 -7.46 18.46
CA ILE A 207 -3.39 -8.10 17.92
C ILE A 207 -3.82 -9.25 17.04
N ILE A 208 -3.30 -9.28 15.83
CA ILE A 208 -3.53 -10.33 14.85
C ILE A 208 -2.19 -10.96 14.51
N GLU A 209 -2.06 -12.24 14.81
CA GLU A 209 -0.87 -13.05 14.55
C GLU A 209 -1.22 -14.19 13.59
N ARG A 210 -0.29 -14.51 12.68
CA ARG A 210 -0.43 -15.67 11.81
C ARG A 210 0.42 -16.82 12.35
N LYS A 211 -0.20 -17.80 12.99
CA LYS A 211 0.47 -18.98 13.55
C LYS A 211 0.01 -20.23 12.82
N ASN A 212 0.93 -20.99 12.24
CA ASN A 212 0.62 -22.25 11.53
C ASN A 212 -0.49 -22.12 10.46
N ARG A 213 -0.52 -21.01 9.72
CA ARG A 213 -1.57 -20.64 8.74
C ARG A 213 -2.95 -20.34 9.35
N GLU A 214 -3.08 -20.38 10.66
CA GLU A 214 -4.25 -19.90 11.38
C GLU A 214 -4.06 -18.43 11.78
N LEU A 215 -5.16 -17.68 11.79
CA LEU A 215 -5.19 -16.30 12.23
C LEU A 215 -5.65 -16.25 13.67
N ILE A 216 -4.74 -15.90 14.59
CA ILE A 216 -5.04 -15.76 16.01
C ILE A 216 -5.26 -14.28 16.30
N ARG A 217 -6.41 -13.96 16.89
CA ARG A 217 -6.73 -12.61 17.35
C ARG A 217 -6.73 -12.58 18.88
N THR A 218 -6.00 -11.62 19.42
CA THR A 218 -5.96 -11.34 20.86
C THR A 218 -6.29 -9.88 21.12
N ASP A 219 -7.27 -9.63 21.97
CA ASP A 219 -7.71 -8.27 22.31
C ASP A 219 -7.26 -7.89 23.72
N PHE A 220 -6.60 -6.76 23.84
CA PHE A 220 -6.14 -6.20 25.11
C PHE A 220 -6.85 -4.87 25.41
N SER A 221 -7.07 -4.64 26.70
CA SER A 221 -7.36 -3.30 27.20
C SER A 221 -6.05 -2.62 27.59
N TRP A 222 -5.84 -1.40 27.09
CA TRP A 222 -4.61 -0.63 27.32
C TRP A 222 -4.87 0.69 28.06
N HIS A 223 -3.81 1.38 28.49
CA HIS A 223 -3.90 2.65 29.20
C HIS A 223 -3.01 3.73 28.59
N ARG A 224 -1.74 3.41 28.32
CA ARG A 224 -0.75 4.33 27.77
C ARG A 224 0.27 3.57 26.92
N ILE A 225 0.69 4.19 25.83
CA ILE A 225 1.81 3.71 25.01
C ILE A 225 3.11 4.28 25.60
N GLU A 226 4.05 3.38 25.91
CA GLU A 226 5.38 3.75 26.37
C GLU A 226 6.27 4.09 25.18
N GLU A 227 6.26 3.25 24.14
CA GLU A 227 7.01 3.45 22.90
C GLU A 227 6.17 3.01 21.71
N GLY A 228 6.08 3.87 20.69
CA GLY A 228 5.28 3.62 19.49
C GLY A 228 5.82 4.28 18.24
N GLU A 229 7.15 4.29 18.09
CA GLU A 229 7.83 4.85 16.92
C GLU A 229 8.26 3.75 15.93
N VAL A 230 8.17 4.05 14.64
CA VAL A 230 8.67 3.17 13.58
C VAL A 230 10.17 2.93 13.77
N GLY A 231 10.58 1.66 13.71
CA GLY A 231 11.95 1.22 13.97
C GLY A 231 12.18 0.72 15.40
N SER A 232 11.28 1.02 16.35
CA SER A 232 11.38 0.60 17.75
C SER A 232 10.37 -0.49 18.10
N ALA A 233 10.59 -1.19 19.22
CA ALA A 233 9.63 -2.15 19.74
C ALA A 233 8.36 -1.43 20.20
N PHE A 234 7.18 -1.98 19.91
CA PHE A 234 5.94 -1.40 20.38
C PHE A 234 5.69 -1.79 21.85
N ARG A 235 5.74 -0.82 22.76
CA ARG A 235 5.58 -1.04 24.21
C ARG A 235 4.35 -0.34 24.76
N VAL A 236 3.48 -1.09 25.42
CA VAL A 236 2.18 -0.60 25.90
C VAL A 236 1.90 -1.02 27.33
N HIS A 237 1.44 -0.08 28.14
CA HIS A 237 0.87 -0.36 29.46
C HIS A 237 -0.56 -0.86 29.31
N LEU A 238 -0.81 -2.10 29.69
CA LEU A 238 -2.13 -2.69 29.72
C LEU A 238 -2.94 -2.21 30.92
N SER A 239 -4.28 -2.26 30.84
CA SER A 239 -5.15 -1.82 31.94
C SER A 239 -4.99 -2.63 33.23
N ARG A 240 -4.36 -3.81 33.16
CA ARG A 240 -4.05 -4.66 34.31
C ARG A 240 -2.72 -4.30 35.00
N GLY A 241 -2.07 -3.20 34.61
CA GLY A 241 -0.81 -2.73 35.19
C GLY A 241 0.44 -3.44 34.66
N THR A 242 0.30 -4.38 33.73
CA THR A 242 1.42 -5.06 33.09
C THR A 242 1.84 -4.30 31.83
N MET A 243 3.15 -4.14 31.63
CA MET A 243 3.69 -3.67 30.36
C MET A 243 3.85 -4.84 29.41
N HIS A 244 3.34 -4.71 28.19
CA HIS A 244 3.52 -5.67 27.12
C HIS A 244 4.47 -5.09 26.06
N THR A 245 5.37 -5.93 25.55
CA THR A 245 6.30 -5.57 24.47
C THR A 245 5.99 -6.45 23.27
N PHE A 246 5.73 -5.81 22.13
CA PHE A 246 5.52 -6.46 20.83
C PHE A 246 6.76 -6.26 19.94
N GLY A 247 6.71 -6.79 18.72
CA GLY A 247 7.80 -6.68 17.74
C GLY A 247 8.19 -5.24 17.35
N LEU A 248 9.22 -5.14 16.51
CA LEU A 248 9.68 -3.87 15.97
C LEU A 248 8.66 -3.30 14.99
N ILE A 249 8.21 -2.06 15.19
CA ILE A 249 7.29 -1.38 14.29
C ILE A 249 7.97 -1.16 12.95
N LYS A 250 7.38 -1.70 11.88
CA LYS A 250 7.81 -1.50 10.49
C LYS A 250 6.97 -0.43 9.81
N GLU A 251 5.68 -0.39 10.10
CA GLU A 251 4.77 0.61 9.56
C GLU A 251 3.77 1.07 10.62
N LEU A 252 3.48 2.36 10.59
CA LEU A 252 2.49 3.01 11.43
C LEU A 252 1.65 3.91 10.52
N ILE A 253 0.36 3.60 10.38
CA ILE A 253 -0.56 4.29 9.47
C ILE A 253 -1.82 4.68 10.22
N LEU A 254 -2.26 5.94 10.08
CA LEU A 254 -3.57 6.37 10.53
C LEU A 254 -4.64 5.79 9.60
N ALA A 255 -5.40 4.81 10.09
CA ALA A 255 -6.44 4.12 9.34
C ALA A 255 -7.82 4.74 9.52
N GLU A 256 -8.06 5.51 10.59
CA GLU A 256 -9.31 6.23 10.78
C GLU A 256 -9.10 7.42 11.71
N SER A 257 -9.93 8.44 11.58
CA SER A 257 -9.98 9.60 12.46
C SER A 257 -11.32 10.32 12.30
N GLU A 258 -11.46 11.47 12.94
CA GLU A 258 -12.62 12.35 12.79
C GLU A 258 -12.81 12.77 11.31
N PRO A 259 -14.06 12.87 10.82
CA PRO A 259 -14.34 13.45 9.51
C PRO A 259 -13.74 14.85 9.38
N TRP A 260 -13.16 15.16 8.23
CA TRP A 260 -12.73 16.50 7.91
C TRP A 260 -13.97 17.38 7.69
N SER A 261 -14.02 18.50 8.41
CA SER A 261 -14.94 19.60 8.16
C SER A 261 -14.17 20.82 7.71
N ALA A 262 -14.68 21.53 6.69
CA ALA A 262 -14.12 22.81 6.30
C ALA A 262 -14.22 23.78 7.49
N PRO A 263 -13.19 24.60 7.76
CA PRO A 263 -13.31 25.66 8.75
C PRO A 263 -14.49 26.58 8.36
N PRO A 264 -15.29 27.05 9.33
CA PRO A 264 -16.39 27.96 9.03
C PRO A 264 -15.81 29.22 8.37
N SER A 265 -16.41 29.66 7.26
CA SER A 265 -16.04 30.91 6.59
C SER A 265 -16.12 32.07 7.60
N PRO A 266 -15.12 32.98 7.64
CA PRO A 266 -15.19 34.14 8.51
C PRO A 266 -16.43 34.98 8.18
N PRO A 267 -17.09 35.59 9.18
CA PRO A 267 -18.19 36.51 8.92
C PRO A 267 -17.67 37.69 8.09
N HIS A 268 -18.39 38.00 7.00
CA HIS A 268 -18.16 39.17 6.15
C HIS A 268 -18.39 40.49 6.90
#